data_AF-A0AAV4BTJ3-F1
#
_entry.id   AF-A0AAV4BTJ3-F1
#
_cell.length_a   1.000
_cell.length_b   1.000
_cell.length_c   1.000
_cell.angle_alpha   90.00
_cell.angle_beta   90.00
_cell.angle_gamma   90.00
#
_symmetry.space_group_name_H-M   'P 1'
#
loop_
_entity.id
_entity.type
_entity.pdbx_description
1 polymer ?
#
loop_
_entity_poly.entity_id
_entity_poly.type
_entity_poly.pdbx_seq_one_letter_code
_entity_poly.pdbx_strand_id
1 'polypeptide(L)'
;MESKIEKRIMDKLRKGDSTLSTVDDTINAFRLKACRRGMINVPSHGPFSYPVIFSSSKTRFSFSYLCDTITDGGGWIVIQRRITGNVDFYRNWVSYKKGFGSLNDDFWLGNDNIHAITSSGSYELRIDLKYKGSSAFAHYSSFSISDENSK
;
A
#
# COMPACT_ATOMS: atom_id res chain seq x y z
N MET A 1 23.42 4.11 15.42
CA MET A 1 22.71 3.51 16.57
C MET A 1 21.98 2.31 16.01
N GLU A 2 22.46 1.09 16.30
CA GLU A 2 21.83 -0.11 15.74
C GLU A 2 20.38 -0.21 16.20
N SER A 3 19.49 -0.39 15.23
CA SER A 3 18.07 -0.57 15.53
C SER A 3 17.88 -1.84 16.35
N LYS A 4 16.85 -1.86 17.20
CA LYS A 4 16.45 -3.07 17.96
C LYS A 4 16.17 -4.28 17.05
N ILE A 5 16.00 -4.03 15.75
CA ILE A 5 15.77 -5.00 14.69
C ILE A 5 17.11 -5.58 14.21
N GLU A 6 18.14 -4.76 13.96
CA GLU A 6 19.49 -5.22 13.58
C GLU A 6 20.08 -6.18 14.62
N LYS A 7 19.92 -5.86 15.91
CA LYS A 7 20.39 -6.76 16.98
C LYS A 7 19.69 -8.12 16.97
N ARG A 8 18.38 -8.15 16.69
CA ARG A 8 17.61 -9.41 16.60
C ARG A 8 18.00 -10.25 15.38
N ILE A 9 18.44 -9.62 14.30
CA ILE A 9 18.90 -10.29 13.08
C ILE A 9 20.27 -10.91 13.31
N MET A 10 21.20 -10.14 13.88
CA MET A 10 22.55 -10.64 14.18
C MET A 10 22.50 -11.77 15.22
N ASP A 11 21.61 -11.70 16.20
CA ASP A 11 21.41 -12.80 17.16
C ASP A 11 20.81 -14.06 16.52
N LYS A 12 19.95 -13.93 15.50
CA LYS A 12 19.40 -15.08 14.77
C LYS A 12 20.40 -15.71 13.81
N LEU A 13 21.20 -14.88 13.11
CA LEU A 13 22.30 -15.34 12.26
C LEU A 13 23.39 -16.04 13.08
N ARG A 14 23.72 -15.50 14.27
CA ARG A 14 24.70 -16.09 15.19
C ARG A 14 24.26 -17.44 15.76
N LYS A 15 22.94 -17.68 15.86
CA LYS A 15 22.39 -18.90 16.46
C LYS A 15 22.21 -20.07 15.48
N GLY A 16 22.51 -19.91 14.19
CA GLY A 16 22.50 -21.02 13.23
C GLY A 16 21.20 -21.81 13.22
N ASP A 17 20.05 -21.13 13.33
CA ASP A 17 18.74 -21.75 13.38
C ASP A 17 18.34 -22.30 11.99
N SER A 18 18.36 -23.62 11.86
CA SER A 18 18.07 -24.37 10.63
C SER A 18 16.59 -24.41 10.24
N THR A 19 15.70 -23.75 10.99
CA THR A 19 14.28 -23.60 10.62
C THR A 19 14.02 -22.49 9.61
N LEU A 20 15.03 -21.67 9.25
CA LEU A 20 14.98 -20.71 8.15
C LEU A 20 15.47 -21.37 6.86
N SER A 21 14.74 -22.38 6.38
CA SER A 21 15.22 -23.26 5.28
C SER A 21 15.11 -22.66 3.88
N THR A 22 14.61 -21.43 3.69
CA THR A 22 14.68 -20.77 2.38
C THR A 22 14.97 -19.28 2.53
N VAL A 23 15.75 -18.73 1.58
CA VAL A 23 15.95 -17.28 1.40
C VAL A 23 14.60 -16.54 1.37
N ASP A 24 13.55 -17.21 0.87
CA ASP A 24 12.16 -16.77 0.88
C ASP A 24 11.60 -16.53 2.29
N ASP A 25 11.87 -17.36 3.29
CA ASP A 25 11.40 -17.14 4.66
C ASP A 25 12.03 -15.90 5.29
N THR A 26 13.30 -15.69 4.99
CA THR A 26 14.06 -14.52 5.44
C THR A 26 13.51 -13.26 4.76
N ILE A 27 13.33 -13.27 3.44
CA ILE A 27 12.71 -12.17 2.67
C ILE A 27 11.26 -11.91 3.16
N ASN A 28 10.49 -12.96 3.44
CA ASN A 28 9.11 -12.86 3.90
C ASN A 28 8.99 -12.26 5.31
N ALA A 29 10.02 -12.42 6.15
CA ALA A 29 10.10 -11.78 7.46
C ALA A 29 10.33 -10.26 7.37
N PHE A 30 10.96 -9.79 6.30
CA PHE A 30 11.18 -8.35 6.04
C PHE A 30 10.05 -7.69 5.24
N ARG A 31 9.17 -8.47 4.61
CA ARG A 31 8.01 -7.90 3.90
C ARG A 31 7.06 -7.21 4.86
N LEU A 32 6.80 -5.93 4.58
CA LEU A 32 5.77 -5.15 5.24
C LEU A 32 4.42 -5.88 5.20
N LYS A 33 3.71 -5.90 6.33
CA LYS A 33 2.39 -6.54 6.48
C LYS A 33 1.24 -5.56 6.57
N ALA A 34 1.53 -4.27 6.70
CA ALA A 34 0.56 -3.20 6.80
C ALA A 34 1.18 -1.89 6.36
N CYS A 35 0.35 -0.94 5.96
CA CYS A 35 0.71 0.46 5.81
C CYS A 35 0.20 1.23 7.02
N ARG A 36 1.08 1.87 7.79
CA ARG A 36 0.75 2.54 9.06
C ARG A 36 1.43 3.90 9.12
N ARG A 37 0.77 4.87 9.74
CA ARG A 37 1.33 6.19 9.99
C ARG A 37 2.68 6.07 10.72
N GLY A 38 3.67 6.84 10.29
CA GLY A 38 5.03 6.78 10.83
C GLY A 38 5.92 5.71 10.18
N MET A 39 5.42 4.95 9.20
CA MET A 39 6.29 4.16 8.31
C MET A 39 6.93 5.10 7.30
N ILE A 40 8.07 5.67 7.66
CA ILE A 40 8.75 6.71 6.88
C ILE A 40 9.96 6.13 6.14
N ASN A 41 10.17 6.56 4.90
CA ASN A 41 11.35 6.26 4.06
C ASN A 41 11.65 4.75 3.91
N VAL A 42 10.61 3.92 3.91
CA VAL A 42 10.80 2.48 3.67
C VAL A 42 11.14 2.27 2.19
N PRO A 43 12.28 1.63 1.85
CA PRO A 43 12.66 1.41 0.46
C PRO A 43 11.62 0.56 -0.27
N SER A 44 11.23 0.99 -1.47
CA SER A 44 10.55 0.10 -2.42
C SER A 44 11.56 -0.91 -2.96
N HIS A 45 11.10 -2.11 -3.29
CA HIS A 45 11.92 -3.12 -3.97
C HIS A 45 11.43 -3.23 -5.42
N GLY A 46 12.34 -3.08 -6.37
CA GLY A 46 12.02 -3.13 -7.81
C GLY A 46 11.59 -1.75 -8.38
N PRO A 47 10.82 -1.73 -9.49
CA PRO A 47 10.52 -0.50 -10.24
C PRO A 47 9.44 0.40 -9.58
N PHE A 48 8.89 -0.01 -8.44
CA PHE A 48 7.80 0.72 -7.79
C PHE A 48 8.30 1.97 -7.09
N SER A 49 7.54 3.07 -7.16
CA SER A 49 7.84 4.28 -6.36
C SER A 49 7.55 4.10 -4.88
N TYR A 50 6.68 3.14 -4.53
CA TYR A 50 6.24 2.86 -3.16
C TYR A 50 6.28 1.35 -2.87
N PRO A 51 6.55 0.93 -1.63
CA PRO A 51 6.44 -0.47 -1.24
C PRO A 51 5.04 -1.05 -1.51
N VAL A 52 5.00 -2.29 -2.00
CA VAL A 52 3.76 -3.07 -2.14
C VAL A 52 3.55 -3.90 -0.87
N ILE A 53 2.37 -3.81 -0.28
CA ILE A 53 1.92 -4.77 0.74
C ILE A 53 1.25 -5.92 0.01
N PHE A 54 1.89 -7.09 0.00
CA PHE A 54 1.34 -8.28 -0.64
C PHE A 54 0.34 -8.98 0.29
N SER A 55 -0.82 -9.34 -0.27
CA SER A 55 -1.84 -10.13 0.43
C SER A 55 -1.26 -11.45 0.94
N SER A 56 -1.56 -11.78 2.20
CA SER A 56 -1.23 -13.05 2.84
C SER A 56 -2.15 -13.31 4.04
N SER A 57 -2.07 -14.49 4.65
CA SER A 57 -2.82 -14.81 5.88
C SER A 57 -2.51 -13.90 7.07
N LYS A 58 -1.42 -13.12 7.02
CA LYS A 58 -1.02 -12.19 8.09
C LYS A 58 -1.44 -10.74 7.81
N THR A 59 -1.94 -10.42 6.62
CA THR A 59 -2.36 -9.05 6.27
C THR A 59 -3.83 -8.84 6.63
N ARG A 60 -4.18 -7.59 6.95
CA ARG A 60 -5.56 -7.21 7.29
C ARG A 60 -6.52 -7.34 6.11
N PHE A 61 -6.02 -7.04 4.92
CA PHE A 61 -6.78 -7.08 3.68
C PHE A 61 -6.33 -8.26 2.83
N SER A 62 -7.27 -8.86 2.10
CA SER A 62 -7.05 -10.02 1.23
C SER A 62 -6.55 -9.64 -0.17
N PHE A 63 -6.23 -8.36 -0.40
CA PHE A 63 -5.71 -7.82 -1.65
C PHE A 63 -4.41 -7.05 -1.41
N SER A 64 -3.60 -6.92 -2.47
CA SER A 64 -2.34 -6.18 -2.45
C SER A 64 -2.57 -4.70 -2.76
N TYR A 65 -1.77 -3.82 -2.16
CA TYR A 65 -1.89 -2.36 -2.33
C TYR A 65 -0.54 -1.66 -2.14
N LEU A 66 -0.41 -0.43 -2.65
CA LEU A 66 0.76 0.41 -2.42
C LEU A 66 0.66 1.15 -1.08
N CYS A 67 1.81 1.30 -0.42
CA CYS A 67 1.98 2.09 0.77
C CYS A 67 2.91 3.27 0.50
N ASP A 68 2.38 4.49 0.38
CA ASP A 68 3.22 5.69 0.34
C ASP A 68 3.78 5.97 1.76
N THR A 69 5.10 5.82 1.85
CA THR A 69 5.91 5.96 3.08
C THR A 69 6.67 7.29 3.14
N ILE A 70 6.34 8.23 2.26
CA ILE A 70 7.10 9.48 2.09
C ILE A 70 6.20 10.68 2.37
N THR A 71 5.03 10.74 1.72
CA THR A 71 4.13 11.89 1.78
C THR A 71 3.57 12.06 3.19
N ASP A 72 3.63 13.29 3.72
CA ASP A 72 2.99 13.67 5.00
C ASP A 72 3.25 12.69 6.17
N GLY A 73 4.50 12.24 6.32
CA GLY A 73 4.90 11.31 7.38
C GLY A 73 4.58 9.84 7.10
N GLY A 74 4.16 9.51 5.87
CA GLY A 74 3.96 8.17 5.37
C GLY A 74 2.76 7.43 6.00
N GLY A 75 2.52 6.21 5.52
CA GLY A 75 1.41 5.38 5.98
C GLY A 75 0.13 5.53 5.15
N TRP A 76 0.25 6.03 3.93
CA TRP A 76 -0.89 6.23 3.03
C TRP A 76 -1.13 5.00 2.17
N ILE A 77 -2.35 4.46 2.22
CA ILE A 77 -2.80 3.42 1.29
C ILE A 77 -3.21 4.12 -0.01
N VAL A 78 -2.53 3.83 -1.11
CA VAL A 78 -2.85 4.44 -2.42
C VAL A 78 -4.03 3.68 -3.04
N ILE A 79 -5.17 4.34 -3.17
CA ILE A 79 -6.40 3.75 -3.74
C ILE A 79 -6.59 4.03 -5.24
N GLN A 80 -5.92 5.07 -5.76
CA GLN A 80 -5.91 5.44 -7.17
C GLN A 80 -4.57 6.07 -7.51
N ARG A 81 -4.04 5.80 -8.71
CA ARG A 81 -2.84 6.47 -9.22
C ARG A 81 -2.98 6.78 -10.72
N ARG A 82 -2.56 7.98 -11.15
CA ARG A 82 -2.41 8.41 -12.56
C ARG A 82 -1.05 9.06 -12.77
N ILE A 83 -0.23 8.48 -13.65
CA ILE A 83 1.13 8.93 -13.98
C ILE A 83 1.35 8.90 -15.49
N THR A 84 1.06 7.77 -16.13
CA THR A 84 1.40 7.57 -17.55
C THR A 84 0.25 7.89 -18.48
N GLY A 85 -1.00 7.70 -18.01
CA GLY A 85 -2.18 7.80 -18.85
C GLY A 85 -2.45 6.58 -19.73
N ASN A 86 -1.68 5.49 -19.57
CA ASN A 86 -1.77 4.30 -20.43
C ASN A 86 -2.96 3.38 -20.11
N VAL A 87 -3.52 3.50 -18.90
CA VAL A 87 -4.69 2.72 -18.51
C VAL A 87 -5.95 3.53 -18.79
N ASP A 88 -6.87 2.95 -19.54
CA ASP A 88 -8.21 3.52 -19.75
C ASP A 88 -9.02 3.48 -18.45
N PHE A 89 -9.55 4.64 -18.04
CA PHE A 89 -10.44 4.79 -16.88
C PHE A 89 -11.91 4.88 -17.28
N TYR A 90 -12.25 4.93 -18.57
CA TYR A 90 -13.63 4.87 -19.04
C TYR A 90 -14.12 3.42 -19.02
N ARG A 91 -14.39 2.92 -17.81
CA ARG A 91 -14.72 1.52 -17.55
C ARG A 91 -16.13 1.35 -17.00
N ASN A 92 -16.66 0.13 -17.14
CA ASN A 92 -17.95 -0.24 -16.60
C ASN A 92 -17.92 -0.42 -15.07
N TRP A 93 -19.11 -0.57 -14.49
CA TRP A 93 -19.30 -0.75 -13.05
C TRP A 93 -18.53 -1.95 -12.48
N VAL A 94 -18.54 -3.09 -13.16
CA VAL A 94 -17.86 -4.33 -12.70
C VAL A 94 -16.35 -4.11 -12.58
N SER A 95 -15.74 -3.36 -13.51
CA SER A 95 -14.33 -2.98 -13.44
C SER A 95 -14.06 -2.07 -12.26
N TYR A 96 -14.88 -1.04 -12.02
CA TYR A 96 -14.72 -0.16 -10.85
C TYR A 96 -14.93 -0.88 -9.53
N LYS A 97 -15.85 -1.85 -9.47
CA LYS A 97 -16.09 -2.70 -8.31
C LYS A 97 -14.84 -3.52 -7.95
N LYS A 98 -14.28 -4.24 -8.92
CA LYS A 98 -13.12 -5.14 -8.72
C LYS A 98 -11.76 -4.44 -8.69
N GLY A 99 -11.65 -3.28 -9.32
CA GLY A 99 -10.37 -2.61 -9.59
C GLY A 99 -9.80 -2.99 -10.96
N PHE A 100 -8.89 -2.14 -11.46
CA PHE A 100 -8.23 -2.32 -12.75
C PHE A 100 -6.90 -1.55 -12.80
N GLY A 101 -6.08 -1.87 -13.81
CA GLY A 101 -4.74 -1.30 -13.97
C GLY A 101 -3.67 -2.10 -13.22
N SER A 102 -2.54 -1.45 -12.93
CA SER A 102 -1.38 -2.10 -12.30
C SER A 102 -0.83 -1.22 -11.18
N LEU A 103 -0.48 -1.82 -10.04
CA LEU A 103 0.19 -1.09 -8.94
C LEU A 103 1.55 -0.50 -9.35
N ASN A 104 2.14 -0.96 -10.46
CA ASN A 104 3.34 -0.38 -11.04
C ASN A 104 3.08 0.91 -11.86
N ASP A 105 1.84 1.18 -12.21
CA ASP A 105 1.46 2.20 -13.19
C ASP A 105 0.17 2.92 -12.73
N ASP A 106 -0.71 3.27 -13.66
CA ASP A 106 -2.05 3.76 -13.43
C ASP A 106 -2.98 2.64 -12.94
N PHE A 107 -3.77 2.90 -11.88
CA PHE A 107 -4.75 1.93 -11.39
C PHE A 107 -5.90 2.56 -10.60
N TRP A 108 -6.96 1.78 -10.47
CA TRP A 108 -8.04 1.94 -9.48
C TRP A 108 -8.08 0.69 -8.60
N LEU A 109 -7.99 0.85 -7.28
CA LEU A 109 -7.88 -0.28 -6.35
C LEU A 109 -9.13 -1.16 -6.34
N GLY A 110 -10.30 -0.60 -6.66
CA GLY A 110 -11.58 -1.28 -6.64
C GLY A 110 -12.47 -0.81 -5.50
N ASN A 111 -13.76 -0.58 -5.78
CA ASN A 111 -14.71 -0.08 -4.79
C ASN A 111 -14.89 -1.05 -3.62
N ASP A 112 -14.92 -2.37 -3.88
CA ASP A 112 -15.04 -3.37 -2.81
C ASP A 112 -13.82 -3.30 -1.86
N ASN A 113 -12.63 -3.08 -2.42
CA ASN A 113 -11.39 -2.97 -1.66
C ASN A 113 -11.33 -1.66 -0.86
N ILE A 114 -11.76 -0.53 -1.45
CA ILE A 114 -11.81 0.77 -0.77
C ILE A 114 -12.87 0.75 0.34
N HIS A 115 -14.00 0.09 0.12
CA HIS A 115 -15.03 -0.11 1.14
C HIS A 115 -14.47 -0.96 2.29
N ALA A 116 -13.80 -2.08 1.99
CA ALA A 116 -13.16 -2.91 3.00
C ALA A 116 -12.11 -2.16 3.85
N ILE A 117 -11.36 -1.22 3.25
CA ILE A 117 -10.45 -0.34 3.99
C ILE A 117 -11.25 0.59 4.91
N THR A 118 -12.14 1.40 4.33
CA THR A 118 -12.79 2.51 5.03
C THR A 118 -13.85 2.07 6.05
N SER A 119 -14.37 0.86 5.93
CA SER A 119 -15.23 0.24 6.96
C SER A 119 -14.45 -0.34 8.15
N SER A 120 -13.13 -0.53 8.02
CA SER A 120 -12.30 -1.16 9.06
C SER A 120 -11.81 -0.19 10.15
N GLY A 121 -12.14 1.10 10.04
CA GLY A 121 -11.76 2.14 10.97
C GLY A 121 -11.97 3.54 10.40
N SER A 122 -11.48 4.56 11.09
CA SER A 122 -11.51 5.94 10.60
C SER A 122 -10.33 6.22 9.69
N TYR A 123 -10.60 6.77 8.51
CA TYR A 123 -9.59 7.13 7.52
C TYR A 123 -9.78 8.58 7.06
N GLU A 124 -8.66 9.22 6.75
CA GLU A 124 -8.60 10.50 6.06
C GLU A 124 -8.31 10.27 4.57
N LEU A 125 -8.69 11.23 3.72
CA LEU A 125 -8.38 11.20 2.29
C LEU A 125 -7.48 12.37 1.91
N ARG A 126 -6.43 12.06 1.17
CA ARG A 126 -5.56 13.03 0.54
C ARG A 126 -5.59 12.83 -0.98
N ILE A 127 -5.69 13.92 -1.72
CA ILE A 127 -5.66 13.92 -3.19
C ILE A 127 -4.50 14.82 -3.61
N ASP A 128 -3.46 14.25 -4.19
CA ASP A 128 -2.33 14.98 -4.75
C ASP A 128 -2.52 15.14 -6.28
N LEU A 129 -2.36 16.37 -6.76
CA LEU A 129 -2.48 16.73 -8.17
C LEU A 129 -1.19 17.41 -8.63
N LYS A 130 -0.72 17.04 -9.83
CA LYS A 130 0.42 17.68 -10.48
C LYS A 130 0.06 18.07 -11.91
N TYR A 131 0.32 19.33 -12.26
CA TYR A 131 0.06 19.86 -13.59
C TYR A 131 1.15 20.87 -13.99
N LYS A 132 1.80 20.64 -15.15
CA LYS A 132 2.84 21.53 -15.70
C LYS A 132 3.88 22.00 -14.67
N GLY A 133 4.37 21.07 -13.84
CA GLY A 133 5.37 21.36 -12.81
C GLY A 133 4.82 21.95 -11.51
N SER A 134 3.56 22.36 -11.45
CA SER A 134 2.89 22.77 -10.22
C SER A 134 2.27 21.57 -9.52
N SER A 135 2.34 21.56 -8.18
CA SER A 135 1.73 20.52 -7.34
C SER A 135 0.76 21.17 -6.35
N ALA A 136 -0.40 20.53 -6.13
CA ALA A 136 -1.38 20.93 -5.13
C ALA A 136 -1.96 19.67 -4.46
N PHE A 137 -2.53 19.83 -3.27
CA PHE A 137 -3.24 18.75 -2.60
C PHE A 137 -4.52 19.22 -1.94
N ALA A 138 -5.48 18.31 -1.82
CA ALA A 138 -6.67 18.45 -0.99
C ALA A 138 -6.64 17.40 0.12
N HIS A 139 -7.12 17.77 1.31
CA HIS A 139 -7.18 16.90 2.47
C HIS A 139 -8.59 16.91 3.05
N TYR A 140 -9.09 15.73 3.37
CA TYR A 140 -10.39 15.49 4.00
C TYR A 140 -10.15 14.67 5.26
N SER A 141 -10.53 15.21 6.41
CA SER A 141 -10.31 14.59 7.72
C SER A 141 -11.10 13.31 7.95
N SER A 142 -12.14 13.07 7.16
CA SER A 142 -12.96 11.86 7.22
C SER A 142 -13.33 11.41 5.81
N PHE A 143 -13.12 10.13 5.54
CA PHE A 143 -13.47 9.49 4.29
C PHE A 143 -13.96 8.07 4.52
N SER A 144 -15.13 7.79 3.96
CA SER A 144 -15.69 6.44 3.85
C SER A 144 -16.51 6.30 2.59
N ILE A 145 -16.61 5.07 2.11
CA ILE A 145 -17.58 4.70 1.07
C ILE A 145 -18.46 3.59 1.60
N SER A 146 -19.75 3.66 1.30
CA SER A 146 -20.72 2.61 1.62
C SER A 146 -20.55 1.41 0.68
N ASP A 147 -21.22 0.31 1.01
CA ASP A 147 -21.30 -0.85 0.15
C ASP A 147 -22.06 -0.57 -1.17
N GLU A 148 -22.08 -1.56 -2.05
CA GLU A 148 -22.76 -1.48 -3.34
C GLU A 148 -24.28 -1.35 -3.21
N ASN A 149 -24.89 -1.89 -2.15
CA ASN A 149 -26.35 -1.88 -1.96
C ASN A 149 -26.88 -0.49 -1.56
N SER A 150 -25.97 0.41 -1.19
CA SER A 150 -26.28 1.77 -0.77
C SER A 150 -26.25 2.79 -1.94
N LYS A 151 -26.32 2.31 -3.19
CA LYS A 151 -26.22 3.12 -4.41
C LYS A 151 -27.54 3.34 -5.11
#